data_AF-A0A396S6I9-F1
#
_entry.id   AF-A0A396S6I9-F1
#
_cell.length_a   1.000
_cell.length_b   1.000
_cell.length_c   1.000
_cell.angle_alpha   90.00
_cell.angle_beta   90.00
_cell.angle_gamma   90.00
#
_symmetry.space_group_name_H-M   'P 1'
#
loop_
_entity.id
_entity.type
_entity.pdbx_description
1 polymer ?
#
loop_
_entity_poly.entity_id
_entity_poly.type
_entity_poly.pdbx_seq_one_letter_code
_entity_poly.pdbx_strand_id
1 'polypeptide(L)' 'MEFDYEDSAGNWSARQVNVLSVNDSYIKGVCLSKQAERTFRLDRVMSDITDLDTGEILDIDGWAMQYSR' A
#
# COMPACT_ATOMS: atom_id res chain seq x y z
N MET A 1 -2.45 0.10 -6.97
CA MET A 1 -2.75 -0.56 -5.68
C MET A 1 -3.67 0.32 -4.85
N GLU A 2 -4.67 -0.28 -4.21
CA GLU A 2 -5.58 0.36 -3.26
C GLU A 2 -5.59 -0.38 -1.93
N PHE A 3 -5.58 0.37 -0.81
CA PHE A 3 -5.63 -0.17 0.55
C PHE A 3 -6.04 0.91 1.57
N ASP A 4 -6.59 0.50 2.71
CA ASP A 4 -6.83 1.37 3.86
C ASP A 4 -5.57 1.52 4.71
N TYR A 5 -5.28 2.75 5.13
CA TYR A 5 -4.04 3.08 5.83
C TYR A 5 -4.28 3.94 7.06
N GLU A 6 -3.68 3.54 8.19
CA GLU A 6 -3.60 4.33 9.41
C GLU A 6 -2.36 5.22 9.40
N ASP A 7 -2.56 6.55 9.46
CA ASP A 7 -1.44 7.49 9.54
C ASP A 7 -0.81 7.58 10.95
N SER A 8 0.25 8.38 11.10
CA SER A 8 0.94 8.54 12.38
C SER A 8 0.11 9.19 13.48
N ALA A 9 -1.03 9.81 13.14
CA ALA A 9 -1.97 10.39 14.08
C ALA A 9 -3.15 9.46 14.39
N GLY A 10 -3.14 8.23 13.85
CA GLY A 10 -4.21 7.25 14.03
C GLY A 10 -5.42 7.47 13.11
N ASN A 11 -5.31 8.34 12.11
CA ASN A 11 -6.43 8.57 11.18
C ASN A 11 -6.39 7.56 10.05
N TRP A 12 -7.54 6.97 9.78
CA TRP A 12 -7.72 5.98 8.73
C TRP A 12 -8.18 6.65 7.44
N SER A 13 -7.62 6.23 6.31
CA SER A 13 -8.06 6.68 4.99
C SER A 13 -7.63 5.70 3.90
N ALA A 14 -8.48 5.57 2.88
CA ALA A 14 -8.14 4.82 1.67
C ALA A 14 -7.01 5.49 0.89
N ARG A 15 -6.09 4.69 0.38
CA ARG A 15 -4.92 5.12 -0.39
C ARG A 15 -4.88 4.39 -1.71
N GLN A 16 -4.87 5.17 -2.79
CA GLN A 16 -4.45 4.69 -4.11
C GLN A 16 -2.99 5.08 -4.35
N VAL A 17 -2.18 4.08 -4.66
CA VAL A 17 -0.73 4.22 -4.77
C VAL A 17 -0.24 3.52 -6.04
N ASN A 18 0.53 4.26 -6.83
CA ASN A 18 1.36 3.70 -7.90
C ASN A 18 2.68 3.27 -7.25
N VAL A 19 2.85 1.95 -7.09
CA VAL A 19 3.99 1.37 -6.37
C VAL A 19 5.27 1.51 -7.20
N LEU A 20 6.33 1.98 -6.55
CA LEU A 20 7.67 2.12 -7.14
C LEU A 20 8.63 1.05 -6.63
N SER A 21 8.55 0.71 -5.34
CA SER A 21 9.35 -0.36 -4.73
C SER A 21 8.70 -0.88 -3.46
N VAL A 22 8.96 -2.14 -3.14
CA VAL A 22 8.49 -2.82 -1.92
C VAL A 22 9.68 -3.48 -1.24
N ASN A 23 9.67 -3.47 0.08
CA ASN A 23 10.51 -4.34 0.90
C ASN A 23 9.68 -4.90 2.06
N ASP A 24 10.32 -5.69 2.93
CA ASP A 24 9.73 -6.42 4.05
C ASP A 24 8.96 -5.56 5.06
N SER A 25 9.03 -4.23 4.98
CA SER A 25 8.35 -3.34 5.94
C SER A 25 7.68 -2.13 5.30
N TYR A 26 7.98 -1.82 4.03
CA TYR A 26 7.56 -0.58 3.41
C TYR A 26 7.14 -0.74 1.95
N ILE A 27 6.10 0.03 1.59
CA ILE A 27 5.71 0.33 0.22
C ILE A 27 6.16 1.76 -0.07
N LYS A 28 6.99 1.96 -1.10
CA LYS A 28 7.28 3.29 -1.64
C LYS A 28 6.51 3.47 -2.94
N GLY A 29 5.83 4.60 -3.08
CA GLY A 29 5.06 4.87 -4.30
C GLY A 29 4.52 6.29 -4.38
N VAL A 30 3.92 6.63 -5.53
CA VAL A 30 3.21 7.90 -5.71
C VAL A 30 1.80 7.75 -5.18
N CYS A 31 1.47 8.49 -4.11
CA CYS A 31 0.13 8.53 -3.54
C CYS A 31 -0.75 9.50 -4.34
N LEU A 32 -1.80 8.98 -4.98
CA LEU A 32 -2.62 9.77 -5.91
C LEU A 32 -3.43 10.86 -5.19
N SER A 33 -3.93 10.59 -3.97
CA SER A 33 -4.65 11.60 -3.17
C SER A 33 -3.77 12.76 -2.70
N LYS A 34 -2.45 12.55 -2.63
CA LYS A 34 -1.47 13.58 -2.22
C LYS A 34 -0.64 14.12 -3.38
N GLN A 35 -0.78 13.53 -4.57
CA GLN A 35 -0.02 13.87 -5.77
C GLN A 35 1.50 13.93 -5.51
N ALA A 36 2.01 12.98 -4.71
CA ALA A 36 3.41 12.99 -4.27
C ALA A 36 3.91 11.60 -3.87
N GLU A 37 5.23 11.39 -3.94
CA GLU A 37 5.87 10.20 -3.40
C GLU A 37 5.69 10.09 -1.88
N ARG A 38 5.35 8.90 -1.41
CA ARG A 38 5.19 8.57 0.01
C ARG A 38 5.72 7.16 0.28
N THR A 39 6.09 6.94 1.53
CA THR A 39 6.46 5.63 2.07
C THR A 39 5.40 5.22 3.08
N PHE A 40 4.85 4.03 2.91
CA PHE A 40 3.82 3.44 3.74
C PHE A 40 4.40 2.23 4.46
N ARG A 41 4.17 2.11 5.76
CA ARG A 41 4.55 0.91 6.51
C ARG A 41 3.52 -0.20 6.33
N LEU A 42 3.97 -1.43 6.09
CA LEU A 42 3.07 -2.58 5.91
C LEU A 42 2.21 -2.85 7.15
N ASP A 43 2.78 -2.66 8.35
CA ASP A 43 2.09 -2.86 9.64
C ASP A 43 0.97 -1.84 9.95
N ARG A 44 0.75 -0.86 9.08
CA ARG A 44 -0.32 0.15 9.18
C ARG A 44 -1.34 0.06 8.04
N VAL A 45 -1.22 -0.96 7.20
CA VAL A 45 -2.23 -1.31 6.23
C VAL A 45 -3.33 -2.06 6.97
N MET A 46 -4.56 -1.53 6.92
CA MET A 46 -5.70 -2.00 7.73
C MET A 46 -6.66 -2.89 6.95
N SER A 47 -6.38 -3.13 5.67
CA SER A 47 -7.19 -3.94 4.76
C SER A 47 -6.30 -4.86 3.91
N ASP A 48 -6.93 -5.72 3.12
CA ASP A 48 -6.26 -6.36 1.99
C ASP A 48 -5.79 -5.30 0.98
N ILE A 49 -4.79 -5.65 0.16
CA ILE A 49 -4.32 -4.83 -0.95
C ILE A 49 -5.02 -5.29 -2.23
N THR A 50 -5.65 -4.33 -2.92
CA THR A 50 -6.25 -4.55 -4.24
C THR A 50 -5.33 -4.02 -5.35
N ASP A 51 -4.99 -4.87 -6.31
CA ASP A 51 -4.43 -4.44 -7.58
C ASP A 51 -5.57 -3.97 -8.49
N LEU A 52 -5.57 -2.67 -8.81
CA LEU A 52 -6.64 -2.05 -9.61
C LEU A 52 -6.53 -2.38 -11.10
N ASP A 53 -5.37 -2.83 -11.56
CA ASP A 53 -5.17 -3.19 -12.98
C ASP A 53 -5.65 -4.61 -13.26
N THR A 54 -5.47 -5.53 -12.30
CA THR A 54 -5.84 -6.96 -12.45
C THR A 54 -7.13 -7.34 -11.72
N GLY A 55 -7.54 -6.56 -10.70
CA GLY A 55 -8.62 -6.90 -9.78
C GLY A 55 -8.24 -7.93 -8.71
N GLU A 56 -6.96 -8.30 -8.62
CA GLU A 56 -6.47 -9.24 -7.61
C GLU A 56 -6.53 -8.61 -6.20
N ILE A 57 -6.96 -9.40 -5.21
CA ILE A 57 -7.03 -8.99 -3.80
C ILE A 57 -6.17 -9.97 -3.01
N LEU A 58 -5.16 -9.45 -2.33
CA LEU A 58 -4.22 -10.22 -1.51
C LEU A 58 -4.15 -9.62 -0.11
N ASP A 59 -3.96 -10.48 0.89
CA ASP A 59 -3.54 -10.00 2.22
C ASP A 59 -2.14 -9.38 2.14
N ILE A 60 -1.74 -8.68 3.20
CA ILE A 60 -0.49 -7.92 3.23
C ILE A 60 0.75 -8.81 3.01
N ASP A 61 0.73 -10.03 3.55
CA ASP A 61 1.85 -10.97 3.47
C ASP A 61 1.94 -11.60 2.08
N GLY A 62 0.82 -12.06 1.52
CA GLY A 62 0.71 -12.58 0.15
C GLY A 62 1.13 -11.55 -0.88
N TRP A 63 0.68 -10.30 -0.71
CA TRP A 63 1.07 -9.20 -1.57
C TRP A 63 2.57 -8.89 -1.43
N ALA A 64 3.09 -8.78 -0.20
CA ALA A 64 4.51 -8.49 0.00
C ALA A 64 5.41 -9.56 -0.64
N MET A 65 5.08 -10.85 -0.50
CA MET A 65 5.84 -11.94 -1.12
C MET A 65 5.85 -11.88 -2.65
N GLN A 66 4.74 -11.48 -3.28
CA GLN A 66 4.64 -11.39 -4.74
C GLN A 66 5.42 -10.20 -5.32
N TYR A 67 5.53 -9.11 -4.56
CA TYR A 67 6.09 -7.83 -5.04
C TYR A 67 7.44 -7.45 -4.41
N SER A 68 7.93 -8.19 -3.40
CA SER A 68 9.31 -8.08 -2.92
C SER A 68 10.25 -8.70 -3.96
N ARG A 69 11.06 -7.86 -4.61
CA ARG A 69 12.16 -8.28 -5.50
C ARG A 69 13.50 -7.96 -4.87
#